data_AF-A0A937YZT7-F1
#
_entry.id   AF-A0A937YZT7-F1
#
_cell.length_a   1.000
_cell.length_b   1.000
_cell.length_c   1.000
_cell.angle_alpha   90.00
_cell.angle_beta   90.00
_cell.angle_gamma   90.00
#
_symmetry.space_group_name_H-M   'P 1'
#
loop_
_entity.id
_entity.type
_entity.pdbx_description
1 polymer ?
#
loop_
_entity_poly.entity_id
_entity_poly.type
_entity_poly.pdbx_seq_one_letter_code
_entity_poly.pdbx_strand_id
1 'polypeptide(L)'
;EWATSRDLDYGSGVYDNGYGPGRRIAVTHRRQMVFVKPDYFVVVDTLTGEGVHTIESLYHLNHDEAEIEEGAARSVDPGTSNVVIAAAPLEGLSLRLAKGELTPEVQGFIPFERWRPSRSLPQTAAPAHGKREVPTLIYTLQAPLPARLAYVIAPYPAGRRLEVACRLLPTEGPGTAVQVSWPDGRQHTLLIGEPGQRVACGALSTERRLAVHDTSGPVPRLLAEL
;
A
#
# COMPACT_ATOMS: atom_id res chain seq x y z
N GLU A 1 2.09 12.12 -12.93
CA GLU A 1 2.85 13.25 -12.35
C GLU A 1 3.94 12.74 -11.42
N TRP A 2 5.01 13.52 -11.23
CA TRP A 2 6.12 13.19 -10.34
C TRP A 2 6.68 14.45 -9.68
N ALA A 3 7.04 14.38 -8.40
CA ALA A 3 7.75 15.42 -7.67
C ALA A 3 8.69 14.82 -6.62
N THR A 4 9.78 15.51 -6.29
CA THR A 4 10.79 15.08 -5.32
C THR A 4 11.32 16.26 -4.52
N SER A 5 11.63 16.05 -3.26
CA SER A 5 12.35 16.97 -2.38
C SER A 5 13.31 16.21 -1.47
N ARG A 6 13.92 16.92 -0.53
CA ARG A 6 14.80 16.34 0.48
C ARG A 6 14.11 15.25 1.30
N ASP A 7 12.86 15.49 1.71
CA ASP A 7 12.17 14.68 2.71
C ASP A 7 11.04 13.83 2.10
N LEU A 8 10.59 14.16 0.88
CA LEU A 8 9.44 13.52 0.24
C LEU A 8 9.72 13.18 -1.22
N ASP A 9 9.17 12.07 -1.69
CA ASP A 9 8.89 11.84 -3.12
C ASP A 9 7.39 11.61 -3.33
N TYR A 10 6.89 12.02 -4.49
CA TYR A 10 5.52 11.82 -4.92
C TYR A 10 5.47 11.32 -6.35
N GLY A 11 4.70 10.26 -6.59
CA GLY A 11 4.32 9.80 -7.93
C GLY A 11 2.81 9.61 -8.04
N SER A 12 2.24 9.94 -9.19
CA SER A 12 0.85 9.62 -9.52
C SER A 12 0.73 9.09 -10.94
N GLY A 13 -0.04 8.02 -11.10
CA GLY A 13 -0.42 7.44 -12.39
C GLY A 13 -1.92 7.23 -12.49
N VAL A 14 -2.45 7.25 -13.71
CA VAL A 14 -3.84 6.95 -14.02
C VAL A 14 -3.88 5.82 -15.05
N TYR A 15 -4.75 4.84 -14.82
CA TYR A 15 -5.09 3.79 -15.75
C TYR A 15 -6.60 3.83 -16.01
N ASP A 16 -6.99 4.06 -17.27
CA ASP A 16 -8.37 4.29 -17.71
C ASP A 16 -8.77 3.40 -18.90
N ASN A 17 -7.90 2.44 -19.28
CA ASN A 17 -8.14 1.52 -20.40
C ASN A 17 -9.20 0.44 -20.10
N GLY A 18 -9.82 0.46 -18.92
CA GLY A 18 -10.81 -0.52 -18.49
C GLY A 18 -10.24 -1.82 -17.91
N TYR A 19 -11.08 -2.50 -17.12
CA TYR A 19 -10.78 -3.73 -16.39
C TYR A 19 -11.63 -4.92 -16.88
N GLY A 20 -11.29 -6.13 -16.39
CA GLY A 20 -12.02 -7.36 -16.67
C GLY A 20 -11.88 -7.89 -18.10
N PRO A 21 -12.58 -8.99 -18.43
CA PRO A 21 -12.50 -9.62 -19.75
C PRO A 21 -12.86 -8.64 -20.86
N GLY A 22 -11.93 -8.45 -21.81
CA GLY A 22 -12.11 -7.53 -22.93
C GLY A 22 -12.20 -6.06 -22.52
N ARG A 23 -11.71 -5.67 -21.33
CA ARG A 23 -11.68 -4.28 -20.84
C ARG A 23 -13.06 -3.63 -20.73
N ARG A 24 -14.12 -4.42 -20.52
CA ARG A 24 -15.50 -3.93 -20.51
C ARG A 24 -15.92 -3.22 -19.23
N ILE A 25 -15.13 -3.33 -18.15
CA ILE A 25 -15.40 -2.62 -16.90
C ILE A 25 -14.77 -1.23 -17.01
N ALA A 26 -15.60 -0.21 -17.26
CA ALA A 26 -15.19 1.17 -17.41
C ALA A 26 -14.90 1.81 -16.05
N VAL A 27 -13.65 1.65 -15.57
CA VAL A 27 -13.16 2.20 -14.31
C VAL A 27 -11.85 2.92 -14.56
N THR A 28 -11.74 4.13 -14.04
CA THR A 28 -10.50 4.88 -13.97
C THR A 28 -9.85 4.64 -12.62
N HIS A 29 -8.64 4.09 -12.62
CA HIS A 29 -7.85 3.87 -11.44
C HIS A 29 -6.69 4.87 -11.39
N ARG A 30 -6.71 5.73 -10.38
CA ARG A 30 -5.59 6.62 -10.05
C ARG A 30 -4.85 6.07 -8.84
N ARG A 31 -3.55 5.82 -9.00
CA ARG A 31 -2.64 5.51 -7.89
C ARG A 31 -1.75 6.71 -7.59
N GLN A 32 -1.75 7.15 -6.35
CA GLN A 32 -0.81 8.11 -5.80
C GLN A 32 0.12 7.39 -4.81
N MET A 33 1.41 7.64 -4.89
CA MET A 33 2.42 7.02 -4.04
C MET A 33 3.33 8.11 -3.46
N VAL A 34 3.46 8.12 -2.14
CA VAL A 34 4.30 9.04 -1.39
C VAL A 34 5.41 8.24 -0.74
N PHE A 35 6.67 8.66 -0.90
CA PHE A 35 7.78 8.19 -0.09
C PHE A 35 8.10 9.24 0.97
N VAL A 36 7.91 8.90 2.24
CA VAL A 36 8.35 9.74 3.37
C VAL A 36 9.75 9.26 3.76
N LYS A 37 10.76 10.02 3.37
CA LYS A 37 12.16 9.57 3.43
C LYS A 37 12.69 9.59 4.87
N PRO A 38 13.56 8.64 5.22
CA PRO A 38 13.89 7.39 4.52
C PRO A 38 12.96 6.22 4.89
N ASP A 39 11.83 6.51 5.53
CA ASP A 39 11.20 5.59 6.47
C ASP A 39 10.16 4.67 5.82
N TYR A 40 9.22 5.19 5.02
CA TYR A 40 8.06 4.40 4.56
C TYR A 40 7.36 5.00 3.35
N PHE A 41 6.51 4.20 2.70
CA PHE A 41 5.63 4.64 1.63
C PHE A 41 4.17 4.67 2.05
N VAL A 42 3.40 5.59 1.47
CA VAL A 42 1.94 5.59 1.48
C VAL A 42 1.45 5.45 0.04
N VAL A 43 0.54 4.51 -0.18
CA VAL A 43 -0.13 4.29 -1.47
C VAL A 43 -1.60 4.63 -1.30
N VAL A 44 -2.15 5.45 -2.19
CA VAL A 44 -3.58 5.74 -2.26
C VAL A 44 -4.08 5.38 -3.65
N ASP A 45 -4.99 4.42 -3.69
CA ASP A 45 -5.72 4.03 -4.89
C ASP A 45 -7.10 4.65 -4.85
N THR A 46 -7.43 5.47 -5.85
CA THR A 46 -8.77 6.02 -6.06
C THR A 46 -9.33 5.45 -7.35
N LEU A 47 -10.45 4.74 -7.24
CA LEU A 47 -11.17 4.16 -8.36
C LEU A 47 -12.45 4.98 -8.59
N THR A 48 -12.67 5.44 -9.82
CA THR A 48 -13.87 6.16 -10.22
C THR A 48 -14.55 5.45 -11.40
N GLY A 49 -15.87 5.51 -11.43
CA GLY A 49 -16.71 4.78 -12.37
C GLY A 49 -18.11 4.59 -11.79
N GLU A 50 -18.87 3.69 -12.38
CA GLU A 50 -20.24 3.39 -11.96
C GLU A 50 -20.38 1.93 -11.50
N GLY A 51 -21.35 1.68 -10.62
CA GLY A 51 -21.69 0.33 -10.16
C GLY A 51 -20.85 -0.18 -9.00
N VAL A 52 -21.13 -1.42 -8.61
CA VAL A 52 -20.47 -2.16 -7.53
C VAL A 52 -19.50 -3.17 -8.14
N HIS A 53 -18.24 -3.15 -7.69
CA HIS A 53 -17.18 -4.01 -8.21
C HIS A 53 -16.40 -4.69 -7.10
N THR A 54 -15.80 -5.83 -7.43
CA THR A 54 -14.74 -6.44 -6.62
C THR A 54 -13.40 -5.81 -7.01
N ILE A 55 -12.76 -5.17 -6.05
CA ILE A 55 -11.49 -4.47 -6.19
C ILE A 55 -10.42 -5.30 -5.49
N GLU A 56 -9.37 -5.66 -6.23
CA GLU A 56 -8.26 -6.44 -5.68
C GLU A 56 -6.93 -5.70 -5.85
N SER A 57 -6.23 -5.48 -4.73
CA SER A 57 -4.87 -4.94 -4.72
C SER A 57 -3.90 -6.03 -4.29
N LEU A 58 -2.99 -6.37 -5.21
CA LEU A 58 -2.02 -7.46 -5.04
C LEU A 58 -0.63 -6.91 -4.73
N TYR A 59 0.01 -7.42 -3.68
CA TYR A 59 1.40 -7.11 -3.32
C TYR A 59 2.23 -8.39 -3.28
N HIS A 60 3.15 -8.53 -4.23
CA HIS A 60 4.08 -9.66 -4.28
C HIS A 60 5.32 -9.33 -3.44
N LEU A 61 5.62 -10.15 -2.43
CA LEU A 61 6.77 -9.95 -1.56
C LEU A 61 7.93 -10.79 -2.08
N ASN A 62 9.10 -10.21 -2.32
CA ASN A 62 10.29 -10.98 -2.70
C ASN A 62 10.97 -11.60 -1.46
N HIS A 63 10.18 -12.31 -0.68
CA HIS A 63 10.49 -12.95 0.58
C HIS A 63 10.02 -14.40 0.54
N ASP A 64 10.51 -15.23 1.45
CA ASP A 64 10.11 -16.63 1.50
C ASP A 64 8.80 -16.80 2.27
N GLU A 65 8.65 -16.15 3.43
CA GLU A 65 7.46 -16.27 4.27
C GLU A 65 6.83 -14.92 4.62
N ALA A 66 5.52 -14.93 4.83
CA ALA A 66 4.78 -13.81 5.38
C ALA A 66 3.61 -14.29 6.26
N GLU A 67 3.16 -13.41 7.15
CA GLU A 67 2.04 -13.66 8.06
C GLU A 67 1.03 -12.51 7.99
N ILE A 68 -0.23 -12.80 8.33
CA ILE A 68 -1.32 -11.81 8.43
C ILE A 68 -1.68 -11.64 9.90
N GLU A 69 -1.90 -10.39 10.30
CA GLU A 69 -2.40 -10.05 11.63
C GLU A 69 -3.11 -8.70 11.61
N GLU A 70 -4.31 -8.64 12.18
CA GLU A 70 -5.10 -7.41 12.35
C GLU A 70 -5.26 -6.57 11.07
N GLY A 71 -5.39 -7.22 9.90
CA GLY A 71 -5.57 -6.54 8.60
C GLY A 71 -4.26 -5.99 8.00
N ALA A 72 -3.12 -6.23 8.63
CA ALA A 72 -1.79 -6.04 8.08
C ALA A 72 -1.16 -7.38 7.71
N ALA A 73 -0.21 -7.36 6.79
CA ALA A 73 0.65 -8.51 6.53
C ALA A 73 2.11 -8.10 6.48
N ARG A 74 2.99 -9.02 6.86
CA ARG A 74 4.42 -8.75 6.96
C ARG A 74 5.25 -9.94 6.53
N SER A 75 6.38 -9.70 5.87
CA SER A 75 7.35 -10.76 5.60
C SER A 75 8.11 -11.14 6.88
N VAL A 76 8.51 -12.40 7.04
CA VAL A 76 9.11 -12.89 8.30
C VAL A 76 10.42 -13.67 8.10
N ASP A 77 11.13 -13.38 7.01
CA ASP A 77 12.38 -14.07 6.68
C ASP A 77 13.46 -13.79 7.76
N PRO A 78 14.00 -14.84 8.42
CA PRO A 78 14.97 -14.67 9.49
C PRO A 78 16.30 -14.09 8.97
N GLY A 79 16.96 -13.27 9.78
CA GLY A 79 18.28 -12.71 9.45
C GLY A 79 18.29 -11.69 8.30
N THR A 80 17.12 -11.28 7.80
CA THR A 80 16.99 -10.27 6.74
C THR A 80 16.06 -9.13 7.14
N SER A 81 16.15 -8.00 6.45
CA SER A 81 15.15 -6.93 6.58
C SER A 81 13.83 -7.38 5.96
N ASN A 82 12.75 -7.01 6.62
CA ASN A 82 11.40 -7.39 6.25
C ASN A 82 10.54 -6.15 5.98
N VAL A 83 9.31 -6.36 5.53
CA VAL A 83 8.37 -5.30 5.20
C VAL A 83 6.99 -5.61 5.77
N VAL A 84 6.32 -4.60 6.30
CA VAL A 84 4.90 -4.66 6.67
C VAL A 84 4.09 -3.80 5.70
N ILE A 85 2.95 -4.32 5.28
CA ILE A 85 1.92 -3.62 4.52
C ILE A 85 0.64 -3.62 5.35
N ALA A 86 0.16 -2.43 5.71
CA ALA A 86 -1.10 -2.28 6.44
C ALA A 86 -2.07 -1.41 5.63
N ALA A 87 -3.28 -1.89 5.44
CA ALA A 87 -4.34 -1.16 4.76
C ALA A 87 -5.13 -0.29 5.74
N ALA A 88 -5.65 0.83 5.27
CA ALA A 88 -6.68 1.56 5.99
C ALA A 88 -7.92 0.66 6.13
N PRO A 89 -8.47 0.49 7.35
CA PRO A 89 -9.62 -0.35 7.54
C PRO A 89 -10.84 0.22 6.79
N LEU A 90 -11.51 -0.65 6.04
CA LEU A 90 -12.76 -0.37 5.35
C LEU A 90 -13.71 -1.53 5.65
N GLU A 91 -15.00 -1.23 5.81
CA GLU A 91 -16.01 -2.26 5.96
C GLU A 91 -15.99 -3.22 4.75
N GLY A 92 -15.94 -4.52 5.00
CA GLY A 92 -15.88 -5.54 3.96
C GLY A 92 -14.51 -5.72 3.29
N LEU A 93 -13.47 -4.96 3.68
CA LEU A 93 -12.10 -5.21 3.21
C LEU A 93 -11.57 -6.49 3.85
N SER A 94 -11.15 -7.44 3.01
CA SER A 94 -10.51 -8.68 3.43
C SER A 94 -9.08 -8.76 2.93
N LEU A 95 -8.26 -9.53 3.62
CA LEU A 95 -6.86 -9.78 3.29
C LEU A 95 -6.60 -11.29 3.33
N ARG A 96 -6.02 -11.82 2.25
CA ARG A 96 -5.50 -13.20 2.20
C ARG A 96 -4.06 -13.24 1.69
N LEU A 97 -3.37 -14.33 2.00
CA LEU A 97 -2.03 -14.63 1.55
C LEU A 97 -2.09 -15.81 0.58
N ALA A 98 -1.57 -15.62 -0.62
CA ALA A 98 -1.39 -16.65 -1.63
C ALA A 98 0.10 -16.97 -1.79
N LYS A 99 0.46 -18.26 -1.94
CA LYS A 99 1.82 -18.70 -2.23
C LYS A 99 1.75 -20.01 -3.00
N GLY A 100 2.26 -20.04 -4.24
CA GLY A 100 2.25 -21.26 -5.04
C GLY A 100 0.86 -21.71 -5.54
N GLU A 101 -0.14 -20.83 -5.57
CA GLU A 101 -1.52 -21.20 -5.92
C GLU A 101 -1.71 -21.32 -7.43
N LEU A 102 -2.14 -22.49 -7.92
CA LEU A 102 -2.43 -22.72 -9.35
C LEU A 102 -3.91 -22.57 -9.71
N THR A 103 -4.80 -22.57 -8.71
CA THR A 103 -6.26 -22.51 -8.86
C THR A 103 -6.87 -21.68 -7.72
N PRO A 104 -7.96 -20.91 -7.95
CA PRO A 104 -8.65 -20.72 -9.23
C PRO A 104 -7.86 -19.87 -10.22
N GLU A 105 -7.14 -18.85 -9.76
CA GLU A 105 -6.15 -18.11 -10.55
C GLU A 105 -4.72 -18.39 -10.08
N VAL A 106 -3.76 -18.27 -10.99
CA VAL A 106 -2.34 -18.43 -10.67
C VAL A 106 -1.86 -17.25 -9.82
N GLN A 107 -1.47 -17.49 -8.57
CA GLN A 107 -1.01 -16.46 -7.62
C GLN A 107 0.18 -16.92 -6.78
N GLY A 108 0.96 -15.95 -6.27
CA GLY A 108 2.07 -16.26 -5.36
C GLY A 108 3.33 -16.75 -6.05
N PHE A 109 3.68 -16.15 -7.20
CA PHE A 109 4.91 -16.45 -7.95
C PHE A 109 5.60 -15.19 -8.44
N ILE A 110 6.92 -15.23 -8.58
CA ILE A 110 7.68 -14.25 -9.34
C ILE A 110 8.45 -14.93 -10.48
N PRO A 111 8.49 -14.31 -11.68
CA PRO A 111 9.28 -14.83 -12.78
C PRO A 111 10.76 -14.69 -12.44
N PHE A 112 11.52 -15.78 -12.61
CA PHE A 112 12.98 -15.72 -12.58
C PHE A 112 13.50 -16.41 -13.83
N GLU A 113 14.38 -15.72 -14.57
CA GLU A 113 15.07 -16.29 -15.74
C GLU A 113 15.86 -17.57 -15.38
N ARG A 114 16.30 -17.65 -14.12
CA ARG A 114 16.86 -18.86 -13.52
C ARG A 114 16.28 -19.04 -12.13
N TRP A 115 15.62 -20.16 -11.91
CA TRP A 115 15.13 -20.53 -10.59
C TRP A 115 16.24 -20.37 -9.54
N ARG A 116 15.87 -19.85 -8.37
CA ARG A 116 16.72 -19.73 -7.19
C ARG A 116 15.96 -20.36 -6.03
N PRO A 117 16.66 -21.12 -5.16
CA PRO A 117 16.06 -21.66 -3.96
C PRO A 117 15.65 -20.52 -3.03
N SER A 118 14.76 -20.84 -2.10
CA SER A 118 14.43 -19.96 -0.98
C SER A 118 15.71 -19.58 -0.21
N ARG A 119 15.75 -18.36 0.32
CA ARG A 119 16.86 -17.87 1.15
C ARG A 119 16.96 -18.66 2.46
N SER A 120 15.83 -19.03 3.04
CA SER A 120 15.75 -19.86 4.26
C SER A 120 16.01 -21.34 3.99
N LEU A 121 15.74 -21.82 2.77
CA LEU A 121 15.94 -23.22 2.35
C LEU A 121 16.77 -23.32 1.06
N PRO A 122 18.09 -23.01 1.11
CA PRO A 122 18.94 -22.91 -0.07
C PRO A 122 19.20 -24.25 -0.80
N GLN A 123 18.85 -25.38 -0.19
CA GLN A 123 19.03 -26.73 -0.74
C GLN A 123 17.76 -27.32 -1.37
N THR A 124 16.72 -26.50 -1.55
CA THR A 124 15.47 -26.96 -2.18
C THR A 124 15.70 -27.31 -3.66
N ALA A 125 14.95 -28.28 -4.17
CA ALA A 125 14.91 -28.55 -5.62
C ALA A 125 13.94 -27.59 -6.31
N ALA A 126 14.18 -27.31 -7.58
CA ALA A 126 13.26 -26.49 -8.37
C ALA A 126 11.89 -27.19 -8.49
N PRO A 127 10.77 -26.48 -8.23
CA PRO A 127 9.45 -27.04 -8.43
C PRO A 127 9.17 -27.23 -9.93
N ALA A 128 8.28 -28.17 -10.27
CA ALA A 128 8.01 -28.57 -11.66
C ALA A 128 7.56 -27.40 -12.56
N HIS A 129 6.89 -26.39 -12.01
CA HIS A 129 6.45 -25.20 -12.75
C HIS A 129 7.58 -24.17 -12.99
N GLY A 130 8.80 -24.41 -12.48
CA GLY A 130 10.00 -23.61 -12.77
C GLY A 130 10.01 -22.17 -12.24
N LYS A 131 9.02 -21.79 -11.43
CA LYS A 131 8.89 -20.44 -10.85
C LYS A 131 9.24 -20.47 -9.36
N ARG A 132 9.68 -19.32 -8.82
CA ARG A 132 9.80 -19.18 -7.37
C ARG A 132 8.46 -18.80 -6.79
N GLU A 133 8.00 -19.60 -5.84
CA GLU A 133 6.83 -19.29 -5.02
C GLU A 133 7.19 -18.19 -4.02
N VAL A 134 6.35 -17.19 -3.91
CA VAL A 134 6.50 -16.10 -2.94
C VAL A 134 5.17 -15.72 -2.34
N PRO A 135 5.14 -15.15 -1.13
CA PRO A 135 3.91 -14.60 -0.57
C PRO A 135 3.39 -13.44 -1.44
N THR A 136 2.14 -13.55 -1.86
CA THR A 136 1.36 -12.47 -2.48
C THR A 136 0.20 -12.12 -1.57
N LEU A 137 0.17 -10.88 -1.11
CA LEU A 137 -0.93 -10.33 -0.33
C LEU A 137 -2.03 -9.88 -1.27
N ILE A 138 -3.27 -10.26 -0.99
CA ILE A 138 -4.43 -9.94 -1.81
C ILE A 138 -5.45 -9.27 -0.91
N TYR A 139 -5.59 -7.96 -1.09
CA TYR A 139 -6.62 -7.15 -0.45
C TYR A 139 -7.84 -7.11 -1.37
N THR A 140 -8.99 -7.58 -0.88
CA THR A 140 -10.23 -7.66 -1.67
C THR A 140 -11.33 -6.84 -1.00
N LEU A 141 -11.93 -5.93 -1.76
CA LEU A 141 -13.04 -5.08 -1.36
C LEU A 141 -14.16 -5.14 -2.41
N GLN A 142 -15.39 -5.45 -1.99
CA GLN A 142 -16.57 -5.27 -2.83
C GLN A 142 -17.23 -3.94 -2.46
N ALA A 143 -17.20 -2.95 -3.36
CA ALA A 143 -17.69 -1.61 -3.07
C ALA A 143 -18.31 -0.92 -4.30
N PRO A 144 -19.28 0.01 -4.09
CA PRO A 144 -19.68 0.94 -5.13
C PRO A 144 -18.55 1.92 -5.44
N LEU A 145 -18.50 2.42 -6.68
CA LEU A 145 -17.59 3.50 -7.06
C LEU A 145 -18.24 4.88 -6.88
N PRO A 146 -17.46 5.91 -6.50
CA PRO A 146 -16.01 5.89 -6.29
C PRO A 146 -15.59 5.17 -5.00
N ALA A 147 -14.46 4.47 -5.06
CA ALA A 147 -13.85 3.80 -3.91
C ALA A 147 -12.41 4.27 -3.72
N ARG A 148 -11.95 4.31 -2.47
CA ARG A 148 -10.60 4.71 -2.12
C ARG A 148 -9.98 3.74 -1.13
N LEU A 149 -8.80 3.25 -1.45
CA LEU A 149 -8.00 2.37 -0.61
C LEU A 149 -6.67 3.06 -0.30
N ALA A 150 -6.18 2.91 0.93
CA ALA A 150 -4.88 3.45 1.31
C ALA A 150 -4.06 2.39 2.04
N TYR A 151 -2.75 2.41 1.82
CA TYR A 151 -1.81 1.45 2.38
C TYR A 151 -0.59 2.19 2.89
N VAL A 152 -0.03 1.73 3.99
CA VAL A 152 1.35 2.05 4.40
C VAL A 152 2.22 0.83 4.11
N ILE A 153 3.41 1.07 3.56
CA ILE A 153 4.44 0.07 3.32
C ILE A 153 5.69 0.51 4.09
N ALA A 154 6.06 -0.22 5.13
CA ALA A 154 7.17 0.15 6.00
C ALA A 154 8.19 -1.00 6.11
N PRO A 155 9.47 -0.79 5.73
CA PRO A 155 10.53 -1.74 6.01
C PRO A 155 10.86 -1.77 7.51
N TYR A 156 11.36 -2.90 7.99
CA TYR A 156 11.93 -3.04 9.33
C TYR A 156 13.16 -3.96 9.33
N PRO A 157 14.14 -3.71 10.22
CA PRO A 157 15.38 -4.47 10.26
C PRO A 157 15.17 -5.91 10.77
N ALA A 158 16.14 -6.78 10.49
CA ALA A 158 16.16 -8.15 10.95
C ALA A 158 16.01 -8.24 12.49
N GLY A 159 15.27 -9.25 12.95
CA GLY A 159 15.05 -9.51 14.39
C GLY A 159 14.16 -8.46 15.09
N ARG A 160 13.57 -7.53 14.34
CA ARG A 160 12.53 -6.62 14.83
C ARG A 160 11.18 -7.02 14.24
N ARG A 161 10.13 -6.53 14.90
CA ARG A 161 8.76 -6.60 14.45
C ARG A 161 8.21 -5.17 14.45
N LEU A 162 7.47 -4.81 13.41
CA LEU A 162 6.87 -3.49 13.25
C LEU A 162 5.35 -3.62 13.08
N GLU A 163 4.62 -2.93 13.95
CA GLU A 163 3.16 -2.84 13.92
C GLU A 163 2.78 -1.41 13.55
N VAL A 164 2.62 -1.18 12.25
CA VAL A 164 2.18 0.12 11.73
C VAL A 164 0.71 0.07 11.37
N ALA A 165 -0.03 1.12 11.69
CA ALA A 165 -1.43 1.26 11.31
C ALA A 165 -1.60 2.34 10.23
N CYS A 166 -2.55 2.13 9.33
CA CYS A 166 -2.97 3.10 8.32
C CYS A 166 -4.45 3.44 8.54
N ARG A 167 -4.84 4.69 8.34
CA ARG A 167 -6.25 5.13 8.39
C ARG A 167 -6.52 6.19 7.35
N LEU A 168 -7.65 6.06 6.66
CA LEU A 168 -8.22 7.16 5.89
C LEU A 168 -8.96 8.09 6.85
N LEU A 169 -8.68 9.38 6.78
CA LEU A 169 -9.38 10.40 7.56
C LEU A 169 -10.35 11.18 6.68
N PRO A 170 -11.47 11.68 7.23
CA PRO A 170 -12.37 12.58 6.52
C PRO A 170 -11.64 13.86 6.09
N THR A 171 -11.93 14.34 4.88
CA THR A 171 -11.37 15.58 4.36
C THR A 171 -12.43 16.58 3.95
N GLU A 172 -12.14 17.86 4.13
CA GLU A 172 -12.80 18.94 3.42
C GLU A 172 -12.00 19.25 2.14
N GLY A 173 -12.70 19.23 1.00
CA GLY A 173 -12.09 19.44 -0.32
C GLY A 173 -11.75 18.15 -1.08
N PRO A 174 -11.24 18.26 -2.32
CA PRO A 174 -11.12 17.15 -3.28
C PRO A 174 -9.95 16.17 -3.03
N GLY A 175 -9.35 16.19 -1.84
CA GLY A 175 -8.14 15.43 -1.52
C GLY A 175 -8.36 14.12 -0.75
N THR A 176 -7.26 13.63 -0.19
CA THR A 176 -7.21 12.49 0.72
C THR A 176 -6.37 12.84 1.93
N ALA A 177 -6.81 12.45 3.12
CA ALA A 177 -6.00 12.45 4.32
C ALA A 177 -5.72 11.00 4.74
N VAL A 178 -4.44 10.68 4.95
CA VAL A 178 -4.00 9.38 5.45
C VAL A 178 -3.23 9.58 6.75
N GLN A 179 -3.64 8.92 7.81
CA GLN A 179 -2.88 8.84 9.05
C GLN A 179 -2.12 7.53 9.11
N VAL A 180 -0.86 7.62 9.50
CA VAL A 180 0.00 6.49 9.81
C VAL A 180 0.39 6.57 11.29
N SER A 181 0.29 5.46 12.01
CA SER A 181 0.60 5.38 13.44
C SER A 181 1.60 4.26 13.72
N TRP A 182 2.52 4.50 14.66
CA TRP A 182 3.59 3.57 15.04
C TRP A 182 3.46 3.12 16.50
N PRO A 183 4.11 2.01 16.89
CA PRO A 183 4.05 1.49 18.27
C PRO A 183 4.69 2.41 19.32
N ASP A 184 5.62 3.26 18.91
CA ASP A 184 6.30 4.24 19.77
C ASP A 184 5.46 5.50 20.03
N GLY A 185 4.22 5.54 19.54
CA GLY A 185 3.32 6.68 19.65
C GLY A 185 3.53 7.75 18.57
N ARG A 186 4.51 7.59 17.66
CA ARG A 186 4.63 8.46 16.50
C ARG A 186 3.36 8.36 15.65
N GLN A 187 2.91 9.49 15.14
CA GLN A 187 1.79 9.59 14.21
C GLN A 187 2.08 10.65 13.16
N HIS A 188 1.88 10.30 11.90
CA HIS A 188 2.00 11.23 10.78
C HIS A 188 0.66 11.31 10.05
N THR A 189 0.21 12.52 9.73
CA THR A 189 -0.97 12.76 8.90
C THR A 189 -0.54 13.40 7.58
N LEU A 190 -0.81 12.70 6.49
CA LEU A 190 -0.53 13.14 5.13
C LEU A 190 -1.80 13.74 4.53
N LEU A 191 -1.72 14.95 3.99
CA LEU A 191 -2.75 15.55 3.14
C LEU A 191 -2.28 15.48 1.70
N ILE A 192 -3.03 14.81 0.84
CA ILE A 192 -2.71 14.57 -0.57
C ILE A 192 -3.81 15.20 -1.43
N GLY A 193 -3.44 16.11 -2.33
CA GLY A 193 -4.35 16.85 -3.19
C GLY A 193 -3.71 17.25 -4.51
N GLU A 194 -4.39 18.13 -5.24
CA GLU A 194 -3.82 18.83 -6.38
C GLU A 194 -3.29 20.21 -5.97
N PRO A 195 -2.20 20.69 -6.57
CA PRO A 195 -1.74 22.06 -6.35
C PRO A 195 -2.85 23.09 -6.60
N GLY A 196 -3.03 24.01 -5.65
CA GLY A 196 -4.05 25.07 -5.71
C GLY A 196 -5.44 24.64 -5.26
N GLN A 197 -5.65 23.36 -4.90
CA GLN A 197 -6.88 22.90 -4.27
C GLN A 197 -6.66 22.74 -2.77
N ARG A 198 -7.46 23.44 -1.97
CA ARG A 198 -7.42 23.27 -0.52
C ARG A 198 -7.91 21.88 -0.12
N VAL A 199 -7.06 21.15 0.60
CA VAL A 199 -7.41 19.91 1.31
C VAL A 199 -7.24 20.18 2.79
N ALA A 200 -8.25 19.85 3.59
CA ALA A 200 -8.17 19.98 5.05
C ALA A 200 -8.68 18.72 5.76
N CYS A 201 -8.14 18.48 6.96
CA CYS A 201 -8.53 17.40 7.86
C CYS A 201 -8.41 17.91 9.30
N GLY A 202 -9.55 18.23 9.93
CA GLY A 202 -9.57 18.90 11.22
C GLY A 202 -8.85 20.25 11.16
N ALA A 203 -7.86 20.46 12.02
CA ALA A 203 -7.07 21.69 12.06
C ALA A 203 -5.95 21.76 10.99
N LEU A 204 -5.72 20.68 10.24
CA LEU A 204 -4.68 20.63 9.21
C LEU A 204 -5.24 21.09 7.87
N SER A 205 -4.48 21.86 7.10
CA SER A 205 -4.80 22.14 5.71
C SER A 205 -3.58 22.40 4.87
N THR A 206 -3.68 22.14 3.57
CA THR A 206 -2.68 22.53 2.57
C THR A 206 -3.36 22.86 1.25
N GLU A 207 -2.73 23.73 0.46
CA GLU A 207 -3.03 23.95 -0.96
C GLU A 207 -1.88 23.43 -1.85
N ARG A 208 -0.88 22.79 -1.22
CA ARG A 208 0.18 22.06 -1.90
C ARG A 208 -0.33 20.69 -2.32
N ARG A 209 0.45 20.00 -3.16
CA ARG A 209 0.10 18.65 -3.60
C ARG A 209 0.16 17.66 -2.44
N LEU A 210 1.14 17.83 -1.57
CA LEU A 210 1.34 16.97 -0.41
C LEU A 210 1.81 17.79 0.78
N ALA A 211 1.27 17.52 1.96
CA ALA A 211 1.81 17.97 3.23
C ALA A 211 1.82 16.81 4.23
N VAL A 212 2.93 16.62 4.94
CA VAL A 212 3.07 15.61 5.99
C VAL A 212 3.22 16.34 7.33
N HIS A 213 2.32 16.04 8.26
CA HIS A 213 2.33 16.59 9.60
C HIS A 213 2.66 15.51 10.62
N ASP A 214 3.52 15.83 11.58
CA ASP A 214 3.64 15.10 12.83
C ASP A 214 2.43 15.44 13.71
N THR A 215 1.62 14.43 13.99
CA THR A 215 0.39 14.53 14.79
C THR A 215 0.47 13.69 16.06
N SER A 216 1.69 13.37 16.52
CA SER A 216 1.91 12.55 17.72
C SER A 216 1.53 13.29 19.02
N GLY A 217 1.54 14.63 18.99
CA GLY A 217 1.26 15.49 20.13
C GLY A 217 -0.01 16.35 19.98
N PRO A 218 -0.34 17.15 21.01
CA PRO A 218 -1.56 17.97 21.02
C PRO A 218 -1.54 19.11 20.00
N VAL A 219 -0.35 19.52 19.55
CA VAL A 219 -0.16 20.55 18.54
C VAL A 219 0.54 19.91 17.34
N PRO A 220 -0.14 19.77 16.20
CA PRO A 220 0.47 19.25 14.98
C PRO A 220 1.62 20.13 14.48
N ARG A 221 2.64 19.50 13.89
CA ARG A 221 3.79 20.19 13.28
C ARG A 221 3.95 19.75 11.83
N LEU A 222 4.02 20.71 10.91
CA LEU A 222 4.40 20.42 9.52
C LEU A 222 5.83 19.88 9.48
N LEU A 223 6.01 18.68 8.91
CA LEU A 223 7.32 18.06 8.70
C LEU A 223 7.88 18.44 7.33
N ALA A 224 7.05 18.32 6.29
CA ALA A 224 7.44 18.59 4.91
C ALA A 224 6.21 18.82 4.02
N GLU A 225 6.41 19.54 2.92
CA GLU A 225 5.40 19.75 1.87
C GLU A 225 6.02 19.69 0.47
N LEU A 226 5.18 19.40 -0.54
CA LEU A 226 5.52 19.34 -1.97
C LEU A 226 4.44 20.02 -2.82
#